data_AF-A0A8T6TQV9-F1
#
_entry.id   AF-A0A8T6TQV9-F1
#
_cell.length_a   1.000
_cell.length_b   1.000
_cell.length_c   1.000
_cell.angle_alpha   90.00
_cell.angle_beta   90.00
_cell.angle_gamma   90.00
#
_symmetry.space_group_name_H-M   'P 1'
#
loop_
_entity.id
_entity.type
_entity.pdbx_description
1 polymer ?
#
loop_
_entity_poly.entity_id
_entity_poly.type
_entity_poly.pdbx_seq_one_letter_code
_entity_poly.pdbx_strand_id
1 'polypeptide(L)'
;MTAEGASGELVGVLDGVDFHRGSSYLIKAEDPGRLYAIFNSLVEGMDAGLCISRSFPEKMRERHGVSKGDFIWMTTNTVGHDRCINPTNISMLHMAIMDFLKANPRGIITLE
;
A
#
# COMPACT_ATOMS: atom_id res chain seq x y z
N MET A 1 12.30 -14.95 8.67
CA MET A 1 12.33 -14.19 7.40
C MET A 1 13.42 -13.14 7.58
N THR A 2 14.58 -13.38 7.01
CA THR A 2 15.79 -12.55 7.20
C THR A 2 15.72 -11.34 6.27
N ALA A 3 15.55 -10.15 6.85
CA ALA A 3 15.78 -8.90 6.14
C ALA A 3 17.30 -8.65 6.12
N GLU A 4 17.96 -8.98 5.00
CA GLU A 4 19.32 -8.50 4.76
C GLU A 4 19.26 -7.00 4.40
N GLY A 5 19.90 -6.16 5.22
CA GLY A 5 20.29 -4.81 4.82
C GLY A 5 19.26 -3.70 5.02
N ALA A 6 18.61 -3.61 6.19
CA ALA A 6 17.82 -2.44 6.52
C ALA A 6 18.73 -1.28 7.00
N SER A 7 19.24 -0.48 6.06
CA SER A 7 20.05 0.73 6.34
C SER A 7 19.22 2.01 6.48
N GLY A 8 17.89 1.93 6.29
CA GLY A 8 16.97 3.07 6.37
C GLY A 8 16.46 3.37 7.78
N GLU A 9 15.96 4.60 7.98
CA GLU A 9 15.27 5.05 9.20
C GLU A 9 14.15 4.06 9.59
N LEU A 10 14.11 3.64 10.86
CA LEU A 10 13.03 2.81 11.41
C LEU A 10 11.71 3.59 11.40
N VAL A 11 10.68 3.04 10.77
CA VAL A 11 9.33 3.64 10.69
C VAL A 11 8.34 3.00 11.64
N GLY A 12 8.58 1.77 12.08
CA GLY A 12 7.70 1.08 13.02
C GLY A 12 8.14 -0.35 13.27
N VAL A 13 7.64 -0.93 14.37
CA VAL A 13 7.85 -2.33 14.74
C VAL A 13 6.48 -2.99 14.86
N LEU A 14 6.21 -3.98 14.01
CA LEU A 14 4.91 -4.68 13.97
C LEU A 14 5.16 -6.18 13.87
N ASP A 15 4.43 -6.97 14.66
CA ASP A 15 4.61 -8.43 14.74
C ASP A 15 6.07 -8.88 14.97
N GLY A 16 6.87 -8.07 15.69
CA GLY A 16 8.29 -8.33 15.92
C GLY A 16 9.18 -8.13 14.68
N VAL A 17 8.69 -7.44 13.66
CA VAL A 17 9.44 -7.06 12.45
C VAL A 17 9.65 -5.55 12.45
N ASP A 18 10.91 -5.15 12.23
CA ASP A 18 11.30 -3.77 12.04
C ASP A 18 11.05 -3.34 10.59
N PHE A 19 10.21 -2.32 10.42
CA PHE A 19 9.94 -1.68 9.14
C PHE A 19 10.84 -0.46 8.98
N HIS A 20 11.54 -0.38 7.86
CA HIS A 20 12.53 0.65 7.57
C HIS A 20 12.21 1.35 6.27
N ARG A 21 12.54 2.65 6.19
CA ARG A 21 12.41 3.43 4.95
C ARG A 21 13.27 2.84 3.85
N GLY A 22 12.80 2.99 2.60
CA GLY A 22 13.51 2.52 1.40
C GLY A 22 13.55 1.00 1.27
N SER A 23 12.81 0.27 2.11
CA SER A 23 12.75 -1.19 2.09
C SER A 23 11.42 -1.68 1.50
N SER A 24 11.41 -2.89 0.95
CA SER A 24 10.21 -3.59 0.48
C SER A 24 10.03 -4.89 1.27
N TYR A 25 8.78 -5.20 1.62
CA TYR A 25 8.44 -6.32 2.49
C TYR A 25 7.44 -7.24 1.80
N LEU A 26 7.65 -8.55 1.92
CA LEU A 26 6.70 -9.56 1.50
C LEU A 26 5.96 -10.10 2.72
N ILE A 27 4.63 -9.94 2.72
CA ILE A 27 3.76 -10.44 3.79
C ILE A 27 3.05 -11.69 3.28
N LYS A 28 3.27 -12.82 3.95
CA LYS A 28 2.48 -14.03 3.74
C LYS A 28 1.27 -14.00 4.69
N ALA A 29 0.08 -13.97 4.12
CA ALA A 29 -1.19 -13.99 4.84
C ALA A 29 -2.23 -14.81 4.06
N GLU A 30 -3.22 -15.36 4.77
CA GLU A 30 -4.35 -16.07 4.16
C GLU A 30 -5.39 -15.11 3.56
N ASP A 31 -5.47 -13.90 4.11
CA ASP A 31 -6.35 -12.82 3.68
C ASP A 31 -5.62 -11.46 3.78
N PRO A 32 -6.10 -10.42 3.09
CA PRO A 32 -5.41 -9.13 3.03
C PRO A 32 -5.55 -8.29 4.30
N GLY A 33 -6.35 -8.72 5.28
CA GLY A 33 -6.56 -7.99 6.53
C GLY A 33 -5.26 -7.69 7.27
N ARG A 34 -4.29 -8.61 7.24
CA ARG A 34 -2.97 -8.38 7.84
C ARG A 34 -2.20 -7.25 7.14
N LEU A 35 -2.25 -7.19 5.81
CA LEU A 35 -1.61 -6.14 5.03
C LEU A 35 -2.19 -4.77 5.41
N TYR A 36 -3.52 -4.68 5.55
CA TYR A 36 -4.18 -3.43 5.91
C TYR A 36 -3.96 -3.02 7.37
N ALA A 37 -3.87 -3.98 8.29
CA ALA A 37 -3.51 -3.69 9.68
C ALA A 37 -2.09 -3.08 9.78
N ILE A 38 -1.15 -3.63 9.03
CA ILE A 38 0.21 -3.08 8.91
C ILE A 38 0.18 -1.69 8.27
N PHE A 39 -0.55 -1.53 7.16
CA PHE A 39 -0.68 -0.24 6.49
C PHE A 39 -1.21 0.85 7.43
N ASN A 40 -2.33 0.60 8.10
CA ASN A 40 -2.94 1.57 9.02
C ASN A 40 -2.02 1.95 10.17
N SER A 41 -1.25 0.99 10.68
CA SER A 41 -0.30 1.24 11.76
C SER A 41 0.86 2.13 11.32
N LEU A 42 1.32 1.98 10.08
CA LEU A 42 2.47 2.73 9.55
C LEU A 42 2.09 4.08 8.94
N VAL A 43 0.93 4.19 8.27
CA VAL A 43 0.55 5.37 7.47
C VAL A 43 0.36 6.65 8.29
N GLU A 44 0.06 6.51 9.60
CA GLU A 44 -0.08 7.65 10.51
C GLU A 44 1.22 8.46 10.61
N GLY A 45 2.38 7.79 10.62
CA GLY A 45 3.71 8.43 10.68
C GLY A 45 4.28 8.87 9.33
N MET A 46 3.50 8.71 8.25
CA MET A 46 3.94 8.93 6.86
C MET A 46 3.26 10.16 6.24
N ASP A 47 3.85 10.68 5.16
CA ASP A 47 3.31 11.83 4.42
C ASP A 47 1.96 11.47 3.79
N ALA A 48 1.93 10.30 3.14
CA ALA A 48 0.75 9.73 2.51
C ALA A 48 0.87 8.22 2.39
N GLY A 49 -0.27 7.56 2.18
CA GLY A 49 -0.33 6.14 1.85
C GLY A 49 -1.03 5.89 0.53
N LEU A 50 -0.62 4.85 -0.19
CA LEU A 50 -1.27 4.37 -1.40
C LEU A 50 -1.54 2.87 -1.29
N CYS A 51 -2.80 2.49 -1.30
CA CYS A 51 -3.21 1.10 -1.37
C CYS A 51 -3.60 0.72 -2.80
N ILE A 52 -2.88 -0.26 -3.36
CA ILE A 52 -3.19 -0.87 -4.65
C ILE A 52 -3.74 -2.27 -4.37
N SER A 53 -4.95 -2.55 -4.84
CA SER A 53 -5.62 -3.82 -4.55
C SER A 53 -6.62 -4.20 -5.64
N ARG A 54 -6.88 -5.49 -5.81
CA ARG A 54 -8.00 -6.01 -6.61
C ARG A 54 -9.35 -5.96 -5.88
N SER A 55 -9.31 -5.78 -4.56
CA SER A 55 -10.48 -5.65 -3.69
C SER A 55 -11.17 -4.29 -3.88
N PHE A 56 -12.49 -4.30 -3.78
CA PHE A 56 -13.31 -3.10 -3.99
C PHE A 56 -13.05 -2.05 -2.88
N PRO A 57 -12.70 -0.79 -3.21
CA PRO A 57 -12.24 0.18 -2.21
C PRO A 57 -13.22 0.49 -1.09
N GLU A 58 -14.52 0.53 -1.36
CA GLU A 58 -15.53 0.83 -0.32
C GLU A 58 -15.59 -0.30 0.73
N LYS A 59 -15.68 -1.56 0.28
CA LYS A 59 -15.60 -2.73 1.17
C LYS A 59 -14.32 -2.75 1.98
N MET A 60 -13.22 -2.32 1.37
CA MET A 60 -11.92 -2.27 2.01
C MET A 60 -11.87 -1.21 3.11
N ARG A 61 -12.40 -0.01 2.83
CA ARG A 61 -12.52 1.09 3.80
C ARG A 61 -13.44 0.72 4.96
N GLU A 62 -14.61 0.15 4.68
CA GLU A 62 -15.55 -0.30 5.70
C GLU A 62 -14.95 -1.36 6.61
N ARG A 63 -14.27 -2.37 6.03
CA ARG A 63 -13.76 -3.52 6.79
C ARG A 63 -12.49 -3.20 7.56
N HIS A 64 -11.62 -2.33 7.03
CA HIS A 64 -10.27 -2.14 7.56
C HIS A 64 -10.01 -0.72 8.08
N GLY A 65 -10.96 0.21 7.97
CA GLY A 65 -10.85 1.53 8.62
C GLY A 65 -9.72 2.41 8.07
N VAL A 66 -9.36 2.26 6.79
CA VAL A 66 -8.31 3.08 6.18
C VAL A 66 -8.79 4.52 6.01
N SER A 67 -8.37 5.39 6.93
CA SER A 67 -8.75 6.81 7.00
C SER A 67 -7.81 7.73 6.22
N LYS A 68 -6.55 7.32 6.07
CA LYS A 68 -5.47 8.10 5.47
C LYS A 68 -4.83 7.29 4.35
N GLY A 69 -5.07 7.70 3.10
CA GLY A 69 -4.44 7.09 1.95
C GLY A 69 -5.32 7.06 0.71
N ASP A 70 -4.65 7.13 -0.43
CA ASP A 70 -5.25 6.98 -1.74
C ASP A 70 -5.43 5.51 -2.11
N PHE A 71 -6.38 5.25 -3.00
CA PHE A 71 -6.73 3.92 -3.46
C PHE A 71 -6.64 3.81 -4.97
N ILE A 72 -5.97 2.75 -5.43
CA ILE A 72 -6.02 2.29 -6.81
C ILE A 72 -6.69 0.93 -6.81
N TRP A 73 -7.84 0.86 -7.48
CA TRP A 73 -8.54 -0.40 -7.67
C TRP A 73 -8.10 -1.05 -8.99
N MET A 74 -7.47 -2.22 -8.90
CA MET A 74 -7.07 -3.02 -10.04
C MET A 74 -8.25 -3.84 -10.56
N THR A 75 -8.94 -3.33 -11.58
CA THR A 75 -10.19 -3.91 -12.08
C THR A 75 -10.35 -3.73 -13.59
N THR A 76 -11.07 -4.66 -14.22
CA THR A 76 -11.55 -4.50 -15.60
C THR A 76 -12.85 -3.69 -15.67
N ASN A 77 -13.53 -3.48 -14.55
CA ASN A 77 -14.75 -2.69 -14.46
C ASN A 77 -14.43 -1.26 -14.02
N THR A 78 -14.32 -0.34 -14.99
CA THR A 78 -13.94 1.06 -14.76
C THR A 78 -15.15 1.99 -14.62
N VAL A 79 -16.37 1.46 -14.52
CA VAL A 79 -17.58 2.30 -14.46
C VAL A 79 -17.77 2.83 -13.05
N GLY A 80 -17.85 4.16 -12.91
CA GLY A 80 -18.29 4.82 -11.67
C GLY A 80 -17.23 5.02 -10.58
N HIS A 81 -15.94 4.85 -10.89
CA HIS A 81 -14.86 5.07 -9.92
C HIS A 81 -13.69 5.85 -10.51
N ASP A 82 -13.21 6.83 -9.75
CA ASP A 82 -12.24 7.82 -10.23
C ASP A 82 -10.81 7.29 -10.34
N ARG A 83 -10.46 6.17 -9.69
CA ARG A 83 -9.10 5.60 -9.68
C ARG A 83 -9.10 4.08 -9.87
N CYS A 84 -9.45 3.66 -11.08
CA CYS A 84 -9.35 2.28 -11.52
C CYS A 84 -8.21 2.11 -12.54
N ILE A 85 -7.43 1.03 -12.39
CA ILE A 85 -6.41 0.62 -13.35
C ILE A 85 -6.72 -0.80 -13.80
N ASN A 86 -6.72 -1.07 -15.10
CA ASN A 86 -6.81 -2.45 -15.58
C ASN A 86 -5.58 -3.24 -15.09
N PRO A 87 -5.72 -4.43 -14.48
CA PRO A 87 -4.60 -5.21 -13.96
C PRO A 87 -3.51 -5.51 -15.00
N THR A 88 -3.84 -5.52 -16.29
CA THR A 88 -2.86 -5.76 -17.37
C THR A 88 -2.16 -4.48 -17.83
N ASN A 89 -2.64 -3.30 -17.43
CA ASN A 89 -2.02 -2.02 -17.77
C ASN A 89 -0.91 -1.66 -16.78
N ILE A 90 0.17 -2.45 -16.82
CA ILE A 90 1.34 -2.29 -15.95
C ILE A 90 2.00 -0.92 -16.14
N SER A 91 1.98 -0.36 -17.35
CA SER A 91 2.52 0.97 -17.63
C SER A 91 1.79 2.05 -16.83
N MET A 92 0.46 2.01 -16.78
CA MET A 92 -0.33 2.97 -16.00
C MET A 92 -0.12 2.81 -14.49
N LEU A 93 -0.03 1.56 -14.02
CA LEU A 93 0.29 1.28 -12.61
C LEU A 93 1.67 1.83 -12.23
N HIS A 94 2.67 1.58 -13.06
CA HIS A 94 4.03 2.10 -12.86
C HIS A 94 4.05 3.63 -12.81
N MET A 95 3.39 4.31 -13.75
CA MET A 95 3.30 5.77 -13.73
C MET A 95 2.66 6.29 -12.44
N ALA A 96 1.54 5.69 -12.01
CA ALA A 96 0.86 6.09 -10.79
C ALA A 96 1.73 5.91 -9.53
N ILE A 97 2.46 4.80 -9.43
CA ILE A 97 3.41 4.55 -8.34
C ILE A 97 4.54 5.60 -8.36
N MET A 98 5.12 5.86 -9.53
CA MET A 98 6.23 6.81 -9.65
C MET A 98 5.80 8.24 -9.32
N ASP A 99 4.60 8.65 -9.73
CA ASP A 99 4.08 9.98 -9.43
C ASP A 99 3.75 10.12 -7.94
N PHE A 100 3.20 9.07 -7.31
CA PHE A 100 3.01 9.03 -5.86
C PHE A 100 4.33 9.16 -5.10
N LEU A 101 5.36 8.42 -5.48
CA LEU A 101 6.68 8.46 -4.82
C LEU A 101 7.38 9.82 -4.99
N LYS A 102 7.24 10.47 -6.15
CA LYS A 102 7.77 11.83 -6.37
C LYS A 102 7.09 12.87 -5.49
N ALA A 103 5.77 12.76 -5.32
CA ALA A 103 4.99 13.68 -4.50
C ALA A 103 5.15 13.44 -2.99
N ASN A 104 5.48 12.19 -2.59
CA ASN A 104 5.53 11.77 -1.18
C ASN A 104 6.86 11.06 -0.86
N PRO A 105 7.94 11.81 -0.54
CA PRO A 105 9.25 11.24 -0.20
C PRO A 105 9.23 10.33 1.04
N ARG A 106 8.25 10.49 1.93
CA ARG A 106 7.93 9.55 3.02
C ARG A 106 6.58 8.88 2.79
N GLY A 107 6.31 8.44 1.57
CA GLY A 107 5.11 7.67 1.23
C GLY A 107 5.25 6.18 1.59
N ILE A 108 4.12 5.54 1.88
CA ILE A 108 4.01 4.08 2.01
C ILE A 108 3.09 3.54 0.91
N ILE A 109 3.47 2.42 0.30
CA ILE A 109 2.68 1.73 -0.73
C ILE A 109 2.43 0.30 -0.28
N THR A 110 1.20 -0.19 -0.47
CA THR A 110 0.86 -1.61 -0.36
C THR A 110 0.27 -2.13 -1.65
N LEU A 111 0.56 -3.39 -1.96
CA LEU A 111 0.07 -4.09 -3.15
C LEU A 111 -0.48 -5.47 -2.75
N GLU A 112 -1.73 -5.73 -3.16
CA GLU A 112 -2.46 -7.01 -3.00
C GLU A 112 -2.88 -7.64 -4.34
#